data_AF-A0A450UTY6-F1
#
_entry.id   AF-A0A450UTY6-F1
#
_cell.length_a   1.000
_cell.length_b   1.000
_cell.length_c   1.000
_cell.angle_alpha   90.00
_cell.angle_beta   90.00
_cell.angle_gamma   90.00
#
_symmetry.space_group_name_H-M   'P 1'
#
loop_
_entity.id
_entity.type
_entity.pdbx_description
1 polymer ?
#
loop_
_entity_poly.entity_id
_entity_poly.type
_entity_poly.pdbx_seq_one_letter_code
_entity_poly.pdbx_strand_id
1 'polypeptide(L)'
;MPPATRGISVAGWLRGDRKDAEVILSVYWYDTRYKPSMGHETKPLGVSAAQAWTPFSVHLTVPEQALAVKPFLRLAPPETGDSSVDFDDLRLIAWAPRGAAYSPLYDHVWVMGAVDLEISRDVLPGAEDWAVESVPVDVGKL
;
A
#
# COMPACT_ATOMS: atom_id res chain seq x y z
N MET A 1 -21.87 -18.46 -8.89
CA MET A 1 -20.45 -18.07 -9.05
C MET A 1 -20.11 -17.05 -7.99
N PRO A 2 -18.94 -17.11 -7.35
CA PRO A 2 -18.48 -16.01 -6.50
C PRO A 2 -18.35 -14.72 -7.34
N PRO A 3 -18.57 -13.53 -6.75
CA PRO A 3 -18.35 -12.27 -7.44
C PRO A 3 -16.90 -12.17 -7.92
N ALA A 4 -16.69 -11.58 -9.09
CA ALA A 4 -15.33 -11.29 -9.56
C ALA A 4 -14.66 -10.26 -8.63
N THR A 5 -13.36 -10.42 -8.41
CA THR A 5 -12.59 -9.58 -7.48
C THR A 5 -11.24 -9.19 -8.05
N ARG A 6 -10.70 -8.06 -7.59
CA ARG A 6 -9.36 -7.60 -7.94
C ARG A 6 -8.50 -7.39 -6.70
N GLY A 7 -7.21 -7.66 -6.85
CA GLY A 7 -6.21 -7.43 -5.82
C GLY A 7 -5.83 -5.95 -5.73
N ILE A 8 -5.76 -5.43 -4.51
CA ILE A 8 -5.22 -4.10 -4.23
C ILE A 8 -4.21 -4.17 -3.09
N SER A 9 -3.42 -3.13 -2.92
CA SER A 9 -2.58 -2.95 -1.74
C SER A 9 -2.56 -1.51 -1.27
N VAL A 10 -2.54 -1.34 0.04
CA VAL A 10 -2.28 -0.05 0.68
C VAL A 10 -0.94 -0.18 1.38
N ALA A 11 0.01 0.67 1.02
CA ALA A 11 1.35 0.65 1.56
C ALA A 11 1.83 2.06 1.90
N GLY A 12 2.85 2.15 2.74
CA GLY A 12 3.49 3.40 3.09
C GLY A 12 4.36 3.23 4.33
N TRP A 13 4.62 4.34 4.99
CA TRP A 13 5.38 4.39 6.23
C TRP A 13 4.53 4.98 7.34
N LEU A 14 4.78 4.51 8.56
CA LEU A 14 4.16 5.06 9.75
C LEU A 14 5.20 5.23 10.85
N ARG A 15 5.04 6.29 11.66
CA ARG A 15 5.87 6.57 12.82
C ARG A 15 4.99 7.01 13.97
N GLY A 16 4.86 6.17 14.99
CA GLY A 16 4.13 6.51 16.21
C GLY A 16 5.05 7.11 17.26
N ASP A 17 4.51 7.97 18.12
CA ASP A 17 5.24 8.49 19.27
C ASP A 17 5.53 7.44 20.35
N ARG A 18 4.72 6.38 20.36
CA ARG A 18 4.79 5.23 21.26
C ARG A 18 4.65 3.93 20.49
N LYS A 19 5.21 2.84 21.04
CA LYS A 19 5.22 1.51 20.40
C LYS A 19 3.85 0.82 20.45
N ASP A 20 3.04 1.14 21.43
CA ASP A 20 1.72 0.57 21.68
C ASP A 20 0.58 1.38 21.05
N ALA A 21 0.89 2.37 20.20
CA ALA A 21 -0.13 3.11 19.48
C ALA A 21 -0.91 2.17 18.56
N GLU A 22 -2.21 2.05 18.79
CA GLU A 22 -3.09 1.23 17.97
C GLU A 22 -3.55 2.02 16.74
N VAL A 23 -2.94 1.69 15.59
CA VAL A 23 -3.32 2.25 14.31
C VAL A 23 -4.22 1.27 13.57
N ILE A 24 -5.29 1.78 12.99
CA ILE A 24 -6.27 1.00 12.25
C ILE A 24 -6.34 1.54 10.82
N LEU A 25 -6.06 0.69 9.85
CA LEU A 25 -6.36 0.93 8.44
C LEU A 25 -7.74 0.35 8.12
N SER A 26 -8.68 1.21 7.73
CA SER A 26 -9.98 0.80 7.19
C SER A 26 -10.05 1.14 5.70
N VAL A 27 -10.35 0.16 4.86
CA VAL A 27 -10.44 0.33 3.41
C VAL A 27 -11.87 0.08 2.97
N TYR A 28 -12.53 1.13 2.48
CA TYR A 28 -13.91 1.12 2.03
C TYR A 28 -13.98 1.09 0.50
N TRP A 29 -14.97 0.42 -0.06
CA TRP A 29 -15.22 0.41 -1.50
C TRP A 29 -16.67 0.72 -1.85
N TYR A 30 -16.85 1.33 -3.02
CA TYR A 30 -18.11 1.95 -3.44
C TYR A 30 -18.45 1.56 -4.89
N ASP A 31 -19.72 1.28 -5.18
CA ASP A 31 -20.28 1.17 -6.54
C ASP A 31 -20.69 2.53 -7.13
N THR A 32 -20.83 3.55 -6.30
CA THR A 32 -21.16 4.91 -6.73
C THR A 32 -20.64 5.96 -5.75
N ARG A 33 -20.50 7.20 -6.22
CA ARG A 33 -19.98 8.31 -5.42
C ARG A 33 -20.97 8.85 -4.38
N TYR A 34 -22.25 8.50 -4.48
CA TYR A 34 -23.34 9.13 -3.72
C TYR A 34 -24.04 8.19 -2.72
N LYS A 35 -23.53 6.97 -2.53
CA LYS A 35 -24.11 5.98 -1.61
C LYS A 35 -23.12 5.59 -0.52
N PRO A 36 -23.60 4.98 0.58
CA PRO A 36 -22.72 4.29 1.52
C PRO A 36 -21.81 3.29 0.81
N SER A 37 -20.69 2.96 1.44
CA SER A 37 -19.80 1.90 0.94
C SER A 37 -20.56 0.60 0.77
N MET A 38 -20.27 -0.15 -0.29
CA MET A 38 -20.78 -1.52 -0.45
C MET A 38 -20.18 -2.47 0.59
N GLY A 39 -18.99 -2.15 1.09
CA GLY A 39 -18.27 -2.94 2.08
C GLY A 39 -16.97 -2.27 2.48
N HIS A 40 -16.32 -2.87 3.47
CA HIS A 40 -15.00 -2.44 3.93
C HIS A 40 -14.26 -3.61 4.60
N GLU A 41 -12.95 -3.47 4.67
CA GLU A 41 -12.09 -4.28 5.53
C GLU A 41 -11.30 -3.38 6.47
N THR A 42 -10.96 -3.92 7.64
CA THR A 42 -10.16 -3.22 8.65
C THR A 42 -8.97 -4.09 9.03
N LYS A 43 -7.77 -3.50 9.10
CA LYS A 43 -6.53 -4.17 9.50
C LYS A 43 -5.80 -3.31 10.53
N PRO A 44 -5.34 -3.90 11.65
CA PRO A 44 -4.44 -3.20 12.54
C PRO A 44 -3.08 -2.98 11.86
N LEU A 45 -2.47 -1.82 12.07
CA LEU A 45 -1.10 -1.52 11.72
C LEU A 45 -0.31 -1.36 13.02
N GLY A 46 0.74 -2.16 13.18
CA GLY A 46 1.58 -2.10 14.39
C GLY A 46 2.65 -1.03 14.28
N VAL A 47 2.88 -0.28 15.35
CA VAL A 47 4.09 0.55 15.50
C VAL A 47 5.19 -0.33 16.10
N SER A 48 6.21 -0.66 15.30
CA SER A 48 7.25 -1.61 15.76
C SER A 48 8.19 -1.01 16.81
N ALA A 49 8.43 0.31 16.71
CA ALA A 49 9.25 1.09 17.61
C ALA A 49 8.77 2.55 17.67
N ALA A 50 8.83 3.15 18.86
CA ALA A 50 8.51 4.55 19.07
C ALA A 50 9.49 5.46 18.31
N GLN A 51 8.98 6.53 17.70
CA GLN A 51 9.74 7.55 16.96
C GLN A 51 10.53 7.02 15.75
N ALA A 52 10.29 5.78 15.31
CA ALA A 52 10.93 5.18 14.15
C ALA A 52 9.93 4.97 13.00
N TRP A 53 10.34 5.33 11.78
CA TRP A 53 9.60 5.01 10.58
C TRP A 53 9.61 3.50 10.34
N THR A 54 8.42 2.90 10.35
CA THR A 54 8.19 1.49 10.04
C THR A 54 7.38 1.38 8.74
N PRO A 55 7.82 0.59 7.75
CA PRO A 55 7.03 0.38 6.55
C PRO A 55 5.82 -0.52 6.87
N PHE A 56 4.71 -0.29 6.19
CA PHE A 56 3.56 -1.18 6.21
C PHE A 56 3.08 -1.48 4.79
N SER A 57 2.54 -2.69 4.59
CA SER A 57 1.89 -3.10 3.36
C SER A 57 0.75 -4.04 3.69
N VAL A 58 -0.45 -3.70 3.21
CA VAL A 58 -1.67 -4.46 3.43
C VAL A 58 -2.25 -4.84 2.08
N HIS A 59 -2.27 -6.15 1.80
CA HIS A 59 -2.89 -6.73 0.62
C HIS A 59 -4.36 -7.04 0.88
N LEU A 60 -5.24 -6.63 -0.03
CA LEU A 60 -6.68 -6.82 0.07
C LEU A 60 -7.25 -7.29 -1.27
N THR A 61 -8.44 -7.86 -1.21
CA THR A 61 -9.22 -8.22 -2.39
C THR A 61 -10.53 -7.46 -2.35
N VAL A 62 -10.84 -6.71 -3.41
CA VAL A 62 -12.08 -5.92 -3.49
C VAL A 62 -12.95 -6.41 -4.64
N PRO A 63 -14.29 -6.22 -4.58
CA PRO A 63 -15.16 -6.57 -5.70
C PRO A 63 -14.77 -5.81 -6.98
N GLU A 64 -14.77 -6.46 -8.13
CA GLU A 64 -14.40 -5.81 -9.40
C GLU A 64 -15.33 -4.64 -9.76
N GLN A 65 -16.60 -4.72 -9.38
CA GLN A 65 -17.58 -3.65 -9.59
C GLN A 65 -17.35 -2.40 -8.72
N ALA A 66 -16.36 -2.41 -7.82
CA ALA A 66 -16.00 -1.23 -7.04
C ALA A 66 -15.42 -0.13 -7.95
N LEU A 67 -16.14 0.97 -8.08
CA LEU A 67 -15.70 2.16 -8.83
C LEU A 67 -14.70 3.02 -8.07
N ALA A 68 -14.72 2.95 -6.74
CA ALA A 68 -13.78 3.67 -5.89
C ALA A 68 -13.38 2.85 -4.67
N VAL A 69 -12.13 3.04 -4.24
CA VAL A 69 -11.56 2.49 -3.01
C VAL A 69 -10.99 3.65 -2.21
N LYS A 70 -11.28 3.69 -0.91
CA LYS A 70 -10.84 4.76 -0.01
C LYS A 70 -10.21 4.16 1.25
N PRO A 71 -8.89 4.28 1.43
CA PRO A 71 -8.25 3.97 2.70
C PRO A 71 -8.47 5.11 3.71
N PHE A 72 -8.68 4.75 4.97
CA PHE A 72 -8.73 5.65 6.11
C PHE A 72 -7.79 5.11 7.17
N LEU A 73 -6.90 5.98 7.66
CA LEU A 73 -6.03 5.69 8.78
C LEU A 73 -6.64 6.33 10.02
N ARG A 74 -6.74 5.54 11.10
CA ARG A 74 -7.29 5.98 12.37
C ARG A 74 -6.34 5.59 13.49
N LEU A 75 -6.14 6.49 14.43
CA LEU A 75 -5.47 6.21 15.69
C LEU A 75 -6.54 5.93 16.75
N ALA A 76 -6.41 4.83 17.47
CA ALA A 76 -7.27 4.58 18.62
C ALA A 76 -6.95 5.58 19.74
N PRO A 77 -7.95 5.99 20.55
CA PRO A 77 -7.68 6.81 21.72
C PRO A 77 -6.68 6.10 22.65
N PRO A 78 -5.63 6.80 23.13
CA PRO A 78 -4.73 6.20 24.10
C PRO A 78 -5.43 6.01 25.45
N GLU A 79 -5.01 5.00 26.22
CA GLU A 79 -5.52 4.81 27.59
C GLU A 79 -5.18 6.01 28.49
N THR A 80 -4.03 6.63 28.27
CA THR A 80 -3.57 7.83 29.00
C THR A 80 -2.77 8.79 28.12
N GLY A 81 -2.97 10.10 28.35
CA GLY A 81 -2.22 11.18 27.71
C GLY A 81 -2.58 11.39 26.24
N ASP A 82 -1.67 12.03 25.50
CA ASP A 82 -1.82 12.30 24.07
C ASP A 82 -1.01 11.29 23.26
N SER A 83 -1.57 10.82 22.13
CA SER A 83 -0.83 9.97 21.19
C SER A 83 -0.93 10.53 19.78
N SER A 84 0.17 10.39 19.04
CA SER A 84 0.32 10.86 17.68
C SER A 84 0.99 9.78 16.82
N VAL A 85 0.55 9.72 15.56
CA VAL A 85 1.15 8.87 14.53
C VAL A 85 1.24 9.68 13.25
N ASP A 86 2.45 9.74 12.70
CA ASP A 86 2.72 10.32 11.39
C ASP A 86 2.68 9.23 10.32
N PHE A 87 2.27 9.62 9.12
CA PHE A 87 2.25 8.75 7.94
C PHE A 87 2.96 9.43 6.79
N ASP A 88 3.66 8.64 5.99
CA ASP A 88 4.35 9.15 4.81
C ASP A 88 4.31 8.13 3.66
N ASP A 89 4.54 8.61 2.45
CA ASP A 89 4.73 7.80 1.25
C ASP A 89 3.57 6.82 0.98
N LEU A 90 2.33 7.26 1.26
CA LEU A 90 1.12 6.46 1.13
C LEU A 90 0.81 6.14 -0.34
N ARG A 91 0.62 4.85 -0.63
CA ARG A 91 0.31 4.32 -1.97
C ARG A 91 -0.90 3.42 -1.93
N LEU A 92 -1.81 3.61 -2.88
CA LEU A 92 -2.87 2.67 -3.22
C LEU A 92 -2.52 2.04 -4.56
N ILE A 93 -2.23 0.74 -4.54
CA ILE A 93 -1.76 -0.03 -5.69
C ILE A 93 -2.90 -0.93 -6.14
N ALA A 94 -3.32 -0.81 -7.41
CA ALA A 94 -4.22 -1.77 -8.04
C ALA A 94 -3.39 -2.76 -8.85
N TRP A 95 -3.52 -4.06 -8.57
CA TRP A 95 -2.75 -5.09 -9.25
C TRP A 95 -3.50 -5.59 -10.48
N ALA A 96 -2.78 -5.79 -11.57
CA ALA A 96 -3.30 -6.50 -12.72
C ALA A 96 -3.69 -7.94 -12.31
N PRO A 97 -4.82 -8.46 -12.80
CA PRO A 97 -5.12 -9.88 -12.67
C PRO A 97 -3.97 -10.74 -13.24
N ARG A 98 -3.72 -11.90 -12.64
CA ARG A 98 -2.72 -12.84 -13.16
C ARG A 98 -3.09 -13.22 -14.59
N GLY A 99 -2.16 -13.04 -15.53
CA GLY A 99 -2.39 -13.34 -16.95
C GLY A 99 -3.23 -12.30 -17.69
N ALA A 100 -3.43 -11.11 -17.12
CA ALA A 100 -4.04 -10.00 -17.85
C ALA A 100 -3.26 -9.72 -19.14
N ALA A 101 -3.99 -9.51 -20.24
CA ALA A 101 -3.39 -9.11 -21.50
C ALA A 101 -2.74 -7.73 -21.37
N TYR A 102 -1.76 -7.46 -22.23
CA TYR A 102 -1.13 -6.15 -22.33
C TYR A 102 -2.19 -5.05 -22.51
N SER A 103 -2.06 -3.98 -21.72
CA SER A 103 -2.76 -2.73 -21.96
C SER A 103 -1.94 -1.57 -21.41
N PRO A 104 -2.16 -0.34 -21.89
CA PRO A 104 -1.53 0.86 -21.32
C PRO A 104 -1.84 1.09 -19.82
N LEU A 105 -2.75 0.32 -19.22
CA LEU A 105 -3.06 0.37 -17.78
C LEU A 105 -2.17 -0.55 -16.94
N TYR A 106 -1.45 -1.49 -17.57
CA TYR A 106 -0.64 -2.49 -16.89
C TYR A 106 0.72 -2.64 -17.58
N ASP A 107 1.73 -1.97 -17.04
CA ASP A 107 3.11 -2.28 -17.38
C ASP A 107 3.47 -3.64 -16.77
N HIS A 108 3.99 -4.54 -17.59
CA HIS A 108 4.49 -5.82 -17.13
C HIS A 108 5.82 -6.12 -17.81
N VAL A 109 6.67 -6.85 -17.08
CA VAL A 109 7.93 -7.37 -17.60
C VAL A 109 7.82 -8.88 -17.63
N TRP A 110 7.78 -9.46 -18.83
CA TRP A 110 7.79 -10.91 -19.01
C TRP A 110 9.24 -11.37 -19.19
N VAL A 111 9.81 -12.01 -18.16
CA VAL A 111 11.22 -12.46 -18.18
C VAL A 111 11.29 -13.93 -18.56
N MET A 112 11.82 -14.21 -19.76
CA MET A 112 12.17 -15.57 -20.21
C MET A 112 13.70 -15.66 -20.27
N GLY A 113 14.34 -16.00 -19.15
CA GLY A 113 15.80 -15.98 -19.01
C GLY A 113 16.24 -14.95 -17.96
N ALA A 114 17.16 -14.07 -18.33
CA ALA A 114 17.60 -12.95 -17.48
C ALA A 114 17.23 -11.62 -18.13
N VAL A 115 16.85 -10.64 -17.30
CA VAL A 115 16.67 -9.25 -17.71
C VAL A 115 17.37 -8.37 -16.68
N ASP A 116 18.04 -7.33 -17.13
CA ASP A 116 18.43 -6.20 -16.29
C ASP A 116 17.30 -5.18 -16.34
N LEU A 117 16.65 -4.93 -15.20
CA LEU A 117 15.59 -3.95 -15.07
C LEU A 117 16.15 -2.72 -14.35
N GLU A 118 16.21 -1.60 -15.07
CA GLU A 118 16.49 -0.30 -14.46
C GLU A 118 15.16 0.40 -14.18
N ILE A 119 14.81 0.54 -12.90
CA ILE A 119 13.68 1.38 -12.47
C ILE A 119 14.24 2.75 -12.16
N SER A 120 14.15 3.68 -13.11
CA SER A 120 14.46 5.09 -12.85
C SER A 120 13.26 5.74 -12.16
N ARG A 121 13.49 6.28 -10.95
CA ARG A 121 12.52 7.14 -10.26
C ARG A 121 12.82 8.58 -10.68
N ASP A 122 11.83 9.28 -11.21
CA ASP A 122 11.92 10.75 -11.30
C ASP A 122 11.91 11.30 -9.87
N VAL A 123 13.09 11.59 -9.36
CA VAL A 123 13.26 12.25 -8.06
C VAL A 123 12.90 13.72 -8.26
N LEU A 124 11.79 14.16 -7.66
CA LEU A 124 11.43 15.57 -7.65
C LEU A 124 12.52 16.37 -6.93
N PRO A 125 12.78 17.64 -7.32
CA PRO A 125 13.78 18.47 -6.65
C PRO A 125 13.49 18.55 -5.13
N GLY A 126 14.50 18.26 -4.31
CA GLY A 126 14.41 18.22 -2.84
C GLY A 126 14.29 16.83 -2.20
N ALA A 127 14.26 15.74 -2.98
CA ALA A 127 14.23 14.36 -2.48
C ALA A 127 15.55 13.58 -2.76
N GLU A 128 16.63 14.30 -3.05
CA GLU A 128 17.92 13.73 -3.49
C GLU A 128 18.58 12.86 -2.41
N ASP A 129 18.40 13.19 -1.13
CA ASP A 129 19.02 12.47 0.00
C ASP A 129 18.47 11.04 0.21
N TRP A 130 17.36 10.67 -0.44
CA TRP A 130 16.73 9.34 -0.32
C TRP A 130 17.18 8.37 -1.41
N ALA A 131 17.91 8.83 -2.42
CA ALA A 131 18.31 8.02 -3.57
C ALA A 131 19.59 7.18 -3.34
N VAL A 132 20.21 7.28 -2.16
CA VAL A 132 21.51 6.66 -1.88
C VAL A 132 21.34 5.30 -1.21
N GLU A 133 20.80 4.32 -1.93
CA GLU A 133 21.17 2.90 -1.78
C GLU A 133 20.58 2.09 -2.93
N SER A 134 21.37 1.92 -3.99
CA SER A 134 21.09 0.89 -5.00
C SER A 134 21.51 -0.45 -4.40
N VAL A 135 20.53 -1.23 -3.91
CA VAL A 135 20.76 -2.63 -3.55
C VAL A 135 20.70 -3.44 -4.84
N PRO A 136 21.78 -4.11 -5.27
CA PRO A 136 21.70 -5.05 -6.38
C PRO A 136 20.76 -6.20 -5.99
N VAL A 137 19.73 -6.42 -6.82
CA VAL A 137 18.81 -7.54 -6.63
C VAL A 137 19.51 -8.80 -7.15
N ASP A 138 20.00 -9.63 -6.23
CA ASP A 138 20.48 -10.98 -6.56
C ASP A 138 19.29 -11.89 -6.86
N VAL A 139 19.01 -12.10 -8.14
CA VAL A 139 17.97 -13.03 -8.59
C VAL A 139 18.55 -14.43 -8.55
N GLY A 140 18.47 -15.06 -7.37
CA GLY A 140 18.92 -16.43 -7.14
C GLY A 140 18.41 -17.38 -8.23
N LYS A 141 19.31 -18.26 -8.72
CA LYS A 141 19.06 -19.22 -9.80
C LYS A 141 17.83 -20.09 -9.49
N LEU A 142 16.88 -20.10 -10.44
CA LEU A 142 15.73 -21.01 -10.50
C LEU A 142 16.18 -22.45 -10.79
#